data_AF-A0A7L4R4L1-F1
#
_entry.id   AF-A0A7L4R4L1-F1
#
_cell.length_a   1.000
_cell.length_b   1.000
_cell.length_c   1.000
_cell.angle_alpha   90.00
_cell.angle_beta   90.00
_cell.angle_gamma   90.00
#
_symmetry.space_group_name_H-M   'P 1'
#
loop_
_entity.id
_entity.type
_entity.pdbx_description
1 polymer ?
#
loop_
_entity_poly.entity_id
_entity_poly.type
_entity_poly.pdbx_seq_one_letter_code
_entity_poly.pdbx_strand_id
1 'polypeptide(L)'
;MANEETVQALFYIEPKTPHNRVQHIGCRLVLTERLIHAGFTKGGVFNLPDGRVEVLMEGNRRDVETFHQEVRENLVRWLEEKTGNKERLKQMIGNPGISVSGLEFKSGLLILDVGLFSHSLEMNQLEKGVDVYYTLAQAIRENSGAYGELKGALRENSDAYGELKKTLEGLNRKLGEKPK
;
A
#
# COMPACT_ATOMS: atom_id res chain seq x y z
N MET A 1 -1.23 3.36 -46.38
CA MET A 1 -1.08 3.22 -44.91
C MET A 1 -1.21 4.62 -44.37
N ALA A 2 -2.30 4.91 -43.63
CA ALA A 2 -2.50 6.23 -43.07
C ALA A 2 -1.35 6.52 -42.10
N ASN A 3 -0.69 7.65 -42.28
CA ASN A 3 0.35 8.10 -41.36
C ASN A 3 -0.36 8.39 -40.03
N GLU A 4 -0.20 7.50 -39.05
CA GLU A 4 -0.81 7.68 -37.74
C GLU A 4 -0.16 8.89 -37.08
N GLU A 5 -0.96 9.93 -36.84
CA GLU A 5 -0.50 11.19 -36.24
C GLU A 5 -0.02 10.88 -34.81
N THR A 6 1.31 10.94 -34.63
CA THR A 6 1.91 10.86 -33.30
C THR A 6 1.66 12.19 -32.60
N VAL A 7 1.02 12.13 -31.44
CA VAL A 7 0.64 13.29 -30.64
C VAL A 7 1.26 13.18 -29.26
N GLN A 8 1.45 14.35 -28.65
CA GLN A 8 1.85 14.49 -27.26
C GLN A 8 0.64 14.99 -26.48
N ALA A 9 0.31 14.32 -25.39
CA ALA A 9 -0.84 14.65 -24.59
C ALA A 9 -0.56 14.56 -23.09
N LEU A 10 -1.39 15.27 -22.33
CA LEU A 10 -1.41 15.19 -20.89
C LEU A 10 -2.83 15.20 -20.34
N PHE A 11 -2.99 14.65 -19.14
CA PHE A 11 -4.18 14.84 -18.32
C PHE A 11 -3.82 14.69 -16.85
N TYR A 12 -4.73 15.05 -15.97
CA TYR A 12 -4.55 15.04 -14.53
C TYR A 12 -5.55 14.11 -13.83
N ILE A 13 -5.11 13.49 -12.74
CA ILE A 13 -5.98 12.94 -11.71
C ILE A 13 -6.03 13.94 -10.57
N GLU A 14 -7.24 14.33 -10.18
CA GLU A 14 -7.48 15.42 -9.26
C GLU A 14 -8.39 14.98 -8.11
N PRO A 15 -8.14 15.44 -6.88
CA PRO A 15 -9.10 15.26 -5.80
C PRO A 15 -10.31 16.17 -6.03
N LYS A 16 -11.52 15.64 -5.90
CA LYS A 16 -12.76 16.44 -6.03
C LYS A 16 -12.95 17.41 -4.86
N THR A 17 -12.35 17.11 -3.71
CA THR A 17 -12.36 17.98 -2.54
C THR A 17 -10.98 18.03 -1.90
N PRO A 18 -10.62 19.10 -1.16
CA PRO A 18 -9.31 19.20 -0.50
C PRO A 18 -9.00 18.09 0.51
N HIS A 19 -10.02 17.35 0.96
CA HIS A 19 -9.86 16.24 1.90
C HIS A 19 -9.55 14.90 1.20
N ASN A 20 -9.79 14.80 -0.11
CA ASN A 20 -9.48 13.60 -0.88
C ASN A 20 -8.01 13.59 -1.30
N ARG A 21 -7.44 12.40 -1.43
CA ARG A 21 -6.05 12.20 -1.87
C ARG A 21 -6.03 11.38 -3.14
N VAL A 22 -5.23 11.81 -4.10
CA VAL A 22 -4.89 11.04 -5.32
C VAL A 22 -3.45 10.54 -5.31
N GLN A 23 -2.63 11.05 -4.38
CA GLN A 23 -1.25 10.64 -4.14
C GLN A 23 -1.16 9.66 -2.97
N HIS A 24 -0.10 8.86 -2.94
CA HIS A 24 0.17 7.86 -1.89
C HIS A 24 -0.95 6.80 -1.72
N ILE A 25 -1.71 6.57 -2.78
CA ILE A 25 -2.76 5.53 -2.88
C ILE A 25 -2.47 4.51 -3.99
N GLY A 26 -1.25 4.53 -4.56
CA GLY A 26 -0.89 3.69 -5.70
C GLY A 26 -1.32 4.21 -7.07
N CYS A 27 -1.87 5.43 -7.18
CA CYS A 27 -2.32 6.01 -8.45
C CYS A 27 -1.21 6.07 -9.52
N ARG A 28 -0.05 6.65 -9.17
CA ARG A 28 1.11 6.73 -10.05
C ARG A 28 1.53 5.36 -10.58
N LEU A 29 1.58 4.38 -9.68
CA LEU A 29 1.99 3.03 -9.97
C LEU A 29 1.03 2.33 -10.93
N VAL A 30 -0.27 2.35 -10.60
CA VAL A 30 -1.32 1.74 -11.43
C VAL A 30 -1.31 2.33 -12.84
N LEU A 31 -1.22 3.66 -12.95
CA LEU A 31 -1.21 4.32 -14.25
C LEU A 31 0.06 4.03 -15.05
N THR A 32 1.22 3.95 -14.40
CA THR A 32 2.48 3.58 -15.07
C THR A 32 2.43 2.15 -15.60
N GLU A 33 1.93 1.20 -14.80
CA GLU A 33 1.73 -0.18 -15.23
C GLU A 33 0.77 -0.27 -16.42
N ARG A 34 -0.33 0.49 -16.38
CA ARG A 34 -1.31 0.55 -17.48
C ARG A 34 -0.74 1.17 -18.75
N LEU A 35 0.08 2.22 -18.65
CA LEU A 35 0.77 2.80 -19.81
C LEU A 35 1.66 1.76 -20.51
N ILE A 36 2.43 1.00 -19.74
CA ILE A 36 3.30 -0.06 -20.28
C ILE A 36 2.47 -1.13 -20.98
N HIS A 37 1.42 -1.62 -20.34
CA HIS A 37 0.56 -2.68 -20.91
C HIS A 37 -0.24 -2.20 -22.13
N ALA A 38 -0.56 -0.91 -22.21
CA ALA A 38 -1.18 -0.31 -23.39
C ALA A 38 -0.19 -0.11 -24.56
N GLY A 39 1.09 -0.45 -24.38
CA GLY A 39 2.09 -0.44 -25.46
C GLY A 39 2.77 0.91 -25.68
N PHE A 40 2.59 1.89 -24.78
CA PHE A 40 3.29 3.17 -24.88
C PHE A 40 4.78 3.00 -24.63
N THR A 41 5.60 3.49 -25.56
CA THR A 41 7.06 3.55 -25.42
C THR A 41 7.51 4.85 -24.77
N LYS A 42 6.71 5.91 -24.86
CA LYS A 42 6.98 7.21 -24.23
C LYS A 42 5.81 7.69 -23.39
N GLY A 43 6.10 8.05 -22.14
CA GLY A 43 5.10 8.46 -21.18
C GLY A 43 5.66 8.51 -19.76
N GLY A 44 4.86 9.05 -18.85
CA GLY A 44 5.24 9.15 -17.46
C GLY A 44 4.07 9.57 -16.58
N VAL A 45 4.17 9.24 -15.30
CA VAL A 45 3.15 9.60 -14.31
C VAL A 45 3.83 10.24 -13.11
N PHE A 46 3.42 11.45 -12.76
CA PHE A 46 4.10 12.30 -11.78
C PHE A 46 3.15 12.80 -10.71
N ASN A 47 3.62 12.80 -9.47
CA ASN A 47 2.92 13.50 -8.39
C ASN A 47 3.34 14.97 -8.41
N LEU A 48 2.37 15.87 -8.51
CA LEU A 48 2.61 17.31 -8.47
C LEU A 48 2.60 17.84 -7.02
N PRO A 49 3.30 18.95 -6.72
CA PRO A 49 3.30 19.54 -5.37
C PRO A 49 1.92 20.00 -4.89
N ASP A 50 1.00 20.28 -5.81
CA ASP A 50 -0.38 20.70 -5.53
C ASP A 50 -1.31 19.53 -5.18
N GLY A 51 -0.79 18.31 -5.10
CA GLY A 51 -1.55 17.12 -4.75
C GLY A 51 -2.18 16.40 -5.93
N ARG A 52 -2.07 16.90 -7.17
CA ARG A 52 -2.56 16.21 -8.38
C ARG A 52 -1.57 15.14 -8.87
N VAL A 53 -2.04 14.26 -9.75
CA VAL A 53 -1.19 13.34 -10.50
C VAL A 53 -1.25 13.71 -11.97
N GLU A 54 -0.12 14.03 -12.58
CA GLU A 54 -0.01 14.31 -14.02
C GLU A 54 0.34 13.02 -14.76
N VAL A 55 -0.30 12.80 -15.91
CA VAL A 55 -0.01 11.71 -16.84
C VAL A 55 0.41 12.33 -18.16
N LEU A 56 1.59 11.97 -18.65
CA LEU A 56 2.16 12.39 -19.93
C LEU A 56 2.25 11.19 -20.87
N MET A 57 1.92 11.37 -22.15
CA MET A 57 1.93 10.30 -23.14
C MET A 57 2.33 10.82 -24.52
N GLU A 58 3.16 10.07 -25.23
CA GLU A 58 3.43 10.27 -26.66
C GLU A 58 3.10 8.98 -27.40
N GLY A 59 2.26 9.08 -28.43
CA GLY A 59 1.84 7.92 -29.21
C GLY A 59 0.83 8.29 -30.28
N ASN A 60 0.23 7.28 -30.90
CA ASN A 60 -0.88 7.50 -31.83
C ASN A 60 -2.06 8.11 -31.07
N ARG A 61 -2.65 9.15 -31.65
CA ARG A 61 -3.85 9.83 -31.13
C ARG A 61 -4.96 8.88 -30.67
N ARG A 62 -5.27 7.85 -31.46
CA ARG A 62 -6.33 6.88 -31.14
C ARG A 62 -6.01 6.11 -29.86
N ASP A 63 -4.76 5.71 -29.68
CA ASP A 63 -4.33 4.96 -28.51
C ASP A 63 -4.33 5.85 -27.27
N VAL A 64 -3.90 7.10 -27.41
CA VAL A 64 -3.94 8.13 -26.35
C VAL A 64 -5.39 8.39 -25.89
N GLU A 65 -6.31 8.59 -26.83
CA GLU A 65 -7.73 8.81 -26.53
C GLU A 65 -8.37 7.57 -25.88
N THR A 66 -8.05 6.38 -26.40
CA THR A 66 -8.53 5.10 -25.85
C THR A 66 -8.05 4.91 -24.41
N PHE A 67 -6.75 5.12 -24.16
CA PHE A 67 -6.17 5.00 -22.83
C PHE A 67 -6.78 5.99 -21.83
N HIS A 68 -6.97 7.25 -22.24
CA HIS A 68 -7.61 8.26 -21.39
C HIS A 68 -9.03 7.82 -20.99
N GLN A 69 -9.81 7.29 -21.93
CA GLN A 69 -11.15 6.80 -21.65
C GLN A 69 -11.13 5.59 -20.70
N GLU A 70 -10.22 4.63 -20.91
CA GLU A 70 -10.06 3.49 -20.02
C GLU A 70 -9.73 3.92 -18.58
N VAL A 71 -8.82 4.89 -18.43
CA VAL A 71 -8.48 5.45 -17.12
C VAL A 71 -9.70 6.09 -16.48
N ARG A 72 -10.46 6.89 -17.23
CA ARG A 72 -11.67 7.58 -16.73
C ARG A 72 -12.72 6.61 -16.21
N GLU A 73 -12.89 5.47 -16.87
CA GLU A 73 -13.90 4.47 -16.51
C GLU A 73 -13.43 3.53 -15.39
N ASN A 74 -12.14 3.20 -15.34
CA ASN A 74 -11.66 2.05 -14.57
C ASN A 74 -10.68 2.40 -13.44
N LEU A 75 -10.21 3.64 -13.31
CA LEU A 75 -9.18 4.02 -12.33
C LEU A 75 -9.51 3.56 -10.90
N VAL A 76 -10.72 3.85 -10.42
CA VAL A 76 -11.14 3.47 -9.05
C VAL A 76 -11.10 1.96 -8.88
N ARG A 77 -11.62 1.21 -9.87
CA ARG A 77 -11.60 -0.26 -9.83
C ARG A 77 -10.16 -0.80 -9.77
N TRP A 78 -9.25 -0.25 -10.57
CA TRP A 78 -7.86 -0.67 -10.57
C TRP A 78 -7.15 -0.38 -9.25
N LEU A 79 -7.47 0.75 -8.60
CA LEU A 79 -6.96 1.06 -7.25
C LEU A 79 -7.49 0.07 -6.21
N GLU A 80 -8.78 -0.30 -6.29
CA GLU A 80 -9.39 -1.30 -5.42
C GLU A 80 -8.83 -2.71 -5.61
N GLU A 81 -8.39 -3.08 -6.82
CA GLU A 81 -7.75 -4.37 -7.13
C GLU A 81 -6.33 -4.48 -6.53
N LYS A 82 -5.62 -3.35 -6.37
CA LYS A 82 -4.23 -3.33 -5.89
C LYS A 82 -4.10 -3.08 -4.39
N THR A 83 -5.15 -2.62 -3.72
CA THR A 83 -5.14 -2.41 -2.26
C THR A 83 -5.51 -3.69 -1.50
N GLY A 84 -4.78 -3.97 -0.41
CA GLY A 84 -5.18 -4.99 0.56
C GLY A 84 -6.28 -4.54 1.53
N ASN A 85 -6.62 -3.25 1.54
CA ASN A 85 -7.61 -2.66 2.44
C ASN A 85 -8.48 -1.64 1.70
N LYS A 86 -9.67 -2.07 1.27
CA LYS A 86 -10.60 -1.27 0.46
C LYS A 86 -11.26 -0.15 1.27
N GLU A 87 -11.54 -0.39 2.54
CA GLU A 87 -12.13 0.57 3.46
C GLU A 87 -11.21 1.78 3.67
N ARG A 88 -9.91 1.53 3.91
CA ARG A 88 -8.90 2.59 4.03
C ARG A 88 -8.75 3.38 2.73
N LEU A 89 -8.76 2.70 1.58
CA LEU A 89 -8.72 3.37 0.28
C LEU A 89 -9.92 4.32 0.13
N LYS A 90 -11.14 3.84 0.37
CA LYS A 90 -12.38 4.65 0.30
C LYS A 90 -12.34 5.87 1.22
N GLN A 91 -11.78 5.76 2.41
CA GLN A 91 -11.58 6.90 3.32
C GLN A 91 -10.61 7.94 2.76
N MET A 92 -9.56 7.51 2.05
CA MET A 92 -8.55 8.41 1.47
C MET A 92 -9.05 9.08 0.19
N ILE A 93 -9.71 8.34 -0.70
CA ILE A 93 -10.12 8.84 -2.02
C ILE A 93 -11.51 9.49 -1.98
N GLY A 94 -12.36 9.19 -0.99
CA GLY A 94 -13.78 9.57 -0.98
C GLY A 94 -14.64 8.67 -1.88
N ASN A 95 -15.96 8.83 -1.89
CA ASN A 95 -16.84 8.01 -2.74
C ASN A 95 -17.37 8.82 -3.95
N PRO A 96 -16.75 8.78 -5.14
CA PRO A 96 -15.41 8.28 -5.48
C PRO A 96 -14.29 9.32 -5.27
N GLY A 97 -14.66 10.57 -4.91
CA GLY A 97 -13.81 11.71 -4.49
C GLY A 97 -12.56 12.06 -5.31
N ILE A 98 -12.32 11.41 -6.44
CA ILE A 98 -11.28 11.70 -7.42
C ILE A 98 -11.91 11.92 -8.81
N SER A 99 -11.24 12.67 -9.66
CA SER A 99 -11.66 12.97 -11.04
C SER A 99 -10.48 12.86 -12.00
N VAL A 100 -10.79 12.54 -13.26
CA VAL A 100 -9.85 12.57 -14.37
C VAL A 100 -10.18 13.80 -15.21
N SER A 101 -9.19 14.67 -15.44
CA SER A 101 -9.36 15.89 -16.25
C SER A 101 -9.62 15.55 -17.72
N GLY A 102 -9.95 16.57 -18.52
CA GLY A 102 -9.92 16.45 -19.97
C GLY A 102 -8.53 16.10 -20.48
N LEU A 103 -8.48 15.43 -21.64
CA LEU A 103 -7.25 15.14 -22.36
C LEU A 103 -6.81 16.39 -23.12
N GLU A 104 -5.59 16.84 -22.88
CA GLU A 104 -5.00 18.01 -23.53
C GLU A 104 -3.89 17.57 -24.49
N PHE A 105 -3.99 17.98 -25.76
CA PHE A 105 -2.93 17.77 -26.74
C PHE A 105 -2.03 19.00 -26.79
N LYS A 106 -0.73 18.80 -26.51
CA LYS A 106 0.24 19.90 -26.45
C LYS A 106 1.56 19.48 -27.07
N SER A 107 1.99 20.23 -28.08
CA SER A 107 3.29 20.03 -28.72
C SER A 107 4.44 20.57 -27.85
N GLY A 108 5.61 19.94 -27.97
CA GLY A 108 6.82 20.34 -27.25
C GLY A 108 6.87 19.86 -25.80
N LEU A 109 6.05 18.89 -25.42
CA LEU A 109 6.18 18.22 -24.13
C LEU A 109 7.45 17.37 -24.12
N LEU A 110 8.23 17.46 -23.03
CA LEU A 110 9.32 16.53 -22.81
C LEU A 110 8.74 15.23 -22.24
N ILE A 111 8.54 14.25 -23.12
CA ILE A 111 8.01 12.94 -22.75
C ILE A 111 9.16 11.93 -22.83
N LEU A 112 9.49 11.37 -21.67
CA LEU A 112 10.58 10.42 -21.53
C LEU A 112 10.13 9.00 -21.88
N ASP A 113 11.11 8.13 -22.10
CA ASP A 113 10.87 6.71 -22.35
C ASP A 113 10.21 6.07 -21.12
N VAL A 114 9.12 5.32 -21.32
CA VAL A 114 8.43 4.64 -20.22
C VAL A 114 9.36 3.62 -19.56
N GLY A 115 10.29 3.03 -20.33
CA GLY A 115 11.28 2.09 -19.83
C GLY A 115 12.23 2.70 -18.78
N LEU A 116 12.50 4.01 -18.84
CA LEU A 116 13.29 4.71 -17.81
C LEU A 116 12.56 4.77 -16.45
N PHE A 117 11.23 4.69 -16.46
CA PHE A 117 10.39 4.58 -15.27
C PHE A 117 10.09 3.12 -14.87
N SER A 118 10.66 2.11 -15.53
CA SER A 118 10.54 0.71 -15.10
C SER A 118 11.14 0.46 -13.71
N HIS A 119 12.09 1.29 -13.26
CA HIS A 119 12.53 1.31 -11.87
C HIS A 119 11.39 1.64 -10.89
N SER A 120 10.30 2.29 -11.32
CA SER A 120 9.09 2.48 -10.50
C SER A 120 8.38 1.16 -10.18
N LEU A 121 8.41 0.20 -11.10
CA LEU A 121 7.88 -1.16 -10.88
C LEU A 121 8.77 -1.93 -9.90
N GLU A 122 10.09 -1.75 -9.97
CA GLU A 122 11.03 -2.30 -8.98
C GLU A 122 10.85 -1.63 -7.61
N MET A 123 10.59 -0.31 -7.57
CA MET A 123 10.29 0.42 -6.35
C MET A 123 8.95 0.01 -5.72
N ASN A 124 7.96 -0.44 -6.50
CA ASN A 124 6.73 -1.02 -5.97
C ASN A 124 6.97 -2.38 -5.29
N GLN A 125 7.89 -3.19 -5.81
CA GLN A 125 8.32 -4.41 -5.10
C GLN A 125 9.05 -4.07 -3.80
N LEU A 126 9.84 -3.00 -3.79
CA LEU A 126 10.45 -2.47 -2.56
C LEU A 126 9.40 -1.93 -1.58
N GLU A 127 8.41 -1.16 -2.03
CA GLU A 127 7.33 -0.62 -1.18
C GLU A 127 6.50 -1.75 -0.55
N LYS A 128 6.13 -2.77 -1.33
CA LYS A 128 5.52 -4.01 -0.79
C LYS A 128 6.44 -4.71 0.21
N GLY A 129 7.74 -4.76 -0.06
CA GLY A 129 8.73 -5.28 0.88
C GLY A 129 8.78 -4.49 2.20
N VAL A 130 8.66 -3.16 2.13
CA VAL A 130 8.61 -2.27 3.31
C VAL A 130 7.32 -2.47 4.10
N ASP A 131 6.16 -2.62 3.44
CA ASP A 131 4.89 -2.91 4.12
C ASP A 131 4.90 -4.27 4.83
N VAL A 132 5.50 -5.29 4.20
CA VAL A 132 5.76 -6.59 4.83
C VAL A 132 6.69 -6.43 6.03
N TYR A 133 7.73 -5.59 5.93
CA TYR A 133 8.65 -5.31 7.03
C TYR A 133 7.93 -4.64 8.23
N TYR A 134 7.04 -3.67 7.98
CA TYR A 134 6.25 -3.06 9.06
C TYR A 134 5.31 -4.06 9.73
N THR A 135 4.66 -4.92 8.94
CA THR A 135 3.78 -5.99 9.45
C THR A 135 4.58 -6.99 10.28
N LEU A 136 5.77 -7.38 9.81
CA LEU A 136 6.67 -8.29 10.52
C LEU A 136 7.19 -7.66 11.82
N ALA A 137 7.59 -6.38 11.79
CA ALA A 137 8.03 -5.64 12.96
C ALA A 137 6.91 -5.53 14.02
N GLN A 138 5.67 -5.34 13.59
CA GLN A 138 4.51 -5.37 14.48
C GLN A 138 4.31 -6.76 15.10
N ALA A 139 4.31 -7.82 14.29
CA ALA A 139 4.18 -9.20 14.78
C ALA A 139 5.30 -9.57 15.78
N ILE A 140 6.54 -9.12 15.55
CA ILE A 140 7.66 -9.32 16.50
C ILE A 140 7.39 -8.63 17.84
N ARG A 141 6.86 -7.40 17.83
CA ARG A 141 6.51 -6.67 19.06
C ARG A 141 5.41 -7.39 19.84
N GLU A 142 4.35 -7.82 19.16
CA GLU A 142 3.24 -8.57 19.75
C GLU A 142 3.74 -9.89 20.36
N ASN A 143 4.57 -10.63 19.63
CA ASN A 143 5.15 -11.89 20.10
C ASN A 143 6.10 -11.67 21.31
N SER A 144 6.86 -10.58 21.31
CA SER A 144 7.72 -10.21 22.46
C SER A 144 6.89 -9.89 23.71
N GLY A 145 5.74 -9.23 23.54
CA GLY A 145 4.79 -8.99 24.63
C GLY A 145 4.22 -10.28 25.20
N ALA A 146 3.71 -11.15 24.32
CA ALA A 146 3.18 -12.46 24.71
C ALA A 146 4.22 -13.33 25.44
N TYR A 147 5.49 -13.30 24.98
CA TYR A 147 6.58 -13.99 25.67
C TYR A 147 6.83 -13.42 27.09
N GLY A 148 6.74 -12.10 27.25
CA GLY A 148 6.83 -11.44 28.55
C GLY A 148 5.73 -11.88 29.52
N GLU A 149 4.49 -11.93 29.05
CA GLU A 149 3.34 -12.41 29.83
C GLU A 149 3.49 -13.87 30.24
N LEU A 150 3.88 -14.73 29.29
CA LEU A 150 4.11 -16.16 29.55
C LEU A 150 5.20 -16.35 30.61
N LYS A 151 6.28 -15.57 30.55
CA LYS A 151 7.36 -15.61 31.53
C LYS A 151 6.89 -15.15 32.91
N GLY A 152 6.00 -14.15 32.97
CA GLY A 152 5.34 -13.72 34.21
C GLY A 152 4.51 -14.84 34.83
N ALA A 153 3.61 -15.43 34.06
CA ALA A 153 2.78 -16.55 34.50
C ALA A 153 3.60 -17.76 34.97
N LEU A 154 4.71 -18.08 34.28
CA LEU A 154 5.61 -19.16 34.69
C LEU A 154 6.25 -18.89 36.05
N ARG A 155 6.62 -17.63 36.32
CA ARG A 155 7.19 -17.23 37.61
C ARG A 155 6.17 -17.38 38.73
N GLU A 156 4.96 -16.87 38.54
CA GLU A 156 3.87 -17.01 39.51
C GLU A 156 3.56 -18.47 39.82
N ASN A 157 3.53 -19.33 38.79
CA ASN A 157 3.31 -20.77 38.97
C ASN A 157 4.47 -21.44 39.75
N SER A 158 5.72 -21.05 39.49
CA SER A 158 6.87 -21.53 40.25
C SER A 158 6.81 -21.11 41.72
N ASP A 159 6.39 -19.88 42.00
CA ASP A 159 6.25 -19.36 43.36
C ASP A 159 5.14 -20.13 44.11
N ALA A 160 3.98 -20.32 43.47
CA ALA A 160 2.88 -21.11 44.00
C ALA A 160 3.28 -22.57 44.29
N TYR A 161 4.05 -23.20 43.39
CA TYR A 161 4.59 -24.55 43.61
C TYR A 161 5.53 -24.58 44.83
N GLY A 162 6.36 -23.56 45.01
CA GLY A 162 7.24 -23.41 46.17
C GLY A 162 6.47 -23.31 47.49
N GLU A 163 5.37 -22.56 47.52
CA GLU A 163 4.49 -22.46 48.69
C GLU A 163 3.77 -23.78 49.01
N LEU A 164 3.26 -24.46 47.97
CA LEU A 164 2.65 -25.78 48.08
C LEU A 164 3.62 -26.80 48.70
N LYS A 165 4.86 -26.80 48.23
CA LYS A 165 5.91 -27.68 48.75
C LYS A 165 6.20 -27.42 50.23
N LYS A 166 6.36 -26.16 50.63
CA LYS A 166 6.56 -25.78 52.05
C LYS A 166 5.38 -26.23 52.92
N THR A 167 4.17 -26.07 52.43
CA THR A 167 2.94 -26.48 53.13
C THR A 167 2.92 -27.99 53.34
N LEU A 168 3.24 -28.77 52.30
CA LEU A 168 3.37 -30.23 52.36
C LEU A 168 4.42 -30.69 53.38
N GLU A 169 5.61 -30.07 53.37
CA GLU A 169 6.67 -30.36 54.35
C GLU A 169 6.22 -30.06 55.79
N GLY A 170 5.49 -28.96 56.00
CA GLY A 170 4.92 -28.59 57.30
C GLY A 170 3.86 -29.58 57.79
N LEU A 171 2.98 -30.05 56.90
CA LEU A 171 1.97 -31.07 57.21
C LEU A 171 2.62 -32.40 57.57
N ASN A 172 3.61 -32.86 56.79
CA ASN A 172 4.34 -34.10 57.07
C ASN A 172 5.05 -34.05 58.42
N ARG A 173 5.62 -32.91 58.81
CA ARG A 173 6.26 -32.75 60.12
C ARG A 173 5.24 -32.88 61.27
N LYS A 174 4.08 -32.25 61.14
CA LYS A 174 2.99 -32.35 62.13
C LYS A 174 2.42 -33.77 62.24
N LEU A 175 2.34 -34.51 61.13
CA LEU A 175 1.86 -35.89 61.14
C LEU A 175 2.89 -36.88 61.72
N GLY A 176 4.18 -36.57 61.64
CA GLY A 176 5.27 -37.36 62.24
C GLY A 176 5.44 -37.17 63.75
N GLU A 177 4.91 -36.09 64.31
CA GLU A 177 4.86 -35.85 65.76
C GLU A 177 3.64 -36.57 66.36
N LYS A 178 3.84 -37.76 66.95
CA LYS A 178 2.77 -38.42 67.72
C LYS A 178 2.37 -37.52 68.90
N PRO A 179 1.07 -37.33 69.17
CA PRO A 179 0.61 -36.63 70.37
C PRO A 179 1.11 -37.40 71.61
N LYS A 180 1.72 -36.67 72.55
CA LYS A 180 2.10 -37.17 73.87
C LYS A 180 0.87 -37.44 74.73
#